data_AF-A0A1J4RHY7-F1
#
_entry.id   AF-A0A1J4RHY7-F1
#
_cell.length_a   1.000
_cell.length_b   1.000
_cell.length_c   1.000
_cell.angle_alpha   90.00
_cell.angle_beta   90.00
_cell.angle_gamma   90.00
#
_symmetry.space_group_name_H-M   'P 1'
#
loop_
_entity.id
_entity.type
_entity.pdbx_description
1 polymer ?
#
loop_
_entity_poly.entity_id
_entity_poly.type
_entity_poly.pdbx_seq_one_letter_code
_entity_poly.pdbx_strand_id
1 'polypeptide(L)'
;MRRARSESGLFSPNKRDRKGQGQMRTPVRCRACERGSALIYILVAVALLAALTVSLMEPAGQQSQSQNATNIYTELDGQIGFITSAISECVLTHPDQDSELTSAEQKNAPYPINPSDPYFDSQSADPLTDPDDSAKYIRCPGNPGGTGSNNQDHARMFAGTSGKFLPPAPQMFNDWEYYNGADGVAITIATDKTDSYIETAFARLNDKYSQCEAEVIDQRSAGSLNITSDVTPGSSSERSCASGNICFRYWIVLKSTAVHVDTPDCP
;
A
#
# COMPACT_ATOMS: atom_id res chain seq x y z
N MET A 1 -41.44 15.84 -18.87
CA MET A 1 -41.10 16.35 -20.22
C MET A 1 -39.67 15.91 -20.52
N ARG A 2 -39.47 14.86 -21.34
CA ARG A 2 -39.02 14.94 -22.75
C ARG A 2 -37.74 15.80 -22.96
N ARG A 3 -36.55 15.19 -23.08
CA ARG A 3 -35.89 14.85 -24.37
C ARG A 3 -34.42 14.41 -24.18
N ALA A 4 -34.04 13.43 -24.99
CA ALA A 4 -32.70 12.91 -25.22
C ALA A 4 -31.97 13.66 -26.37
N ARG A 5 -30.63 13.54 -26.41
CA ARG A 5 -29.69 13.61 -27.56
C ARG A 5 -28.33 13.15 -27.00
N SER A 6 -27.61 12.10 -27.42
CA SER A 6 -27.42 11.33 -28.66
C SER A 6 -26.81 12.12 -29.82
N GLU A 7 -25.47 12.13 -29.89
CA GLU A 7 -24.70 12.31 -31.14
C GLU A 7 -23.56 11.29 -31.19
N SER A 8 -23.75 10.29 -32.05
CA SER A 8 -22.78 9.25 -32.44
C SER A 8 -22.16 9.65 -33.78
N GLY A 9 -20.84 9.76 -33.80
CA GLY A 9 -20.03 10.16 -34.95
C GLY A 9 -19.94 9.10 -36.05
N LEU A 10 -20.01 9.62 -37.28
CA LEU A 10 -19.83 9.00 -38.58
C LEU A 10 -18.62 8.06 -38.69
N PHE A 11 -18.81 6.88 -39.31
CA PHE A 11 -17.80 6.31 -40.19
C PHE A 11 -18.46 5.62 -41.40
N SER A 12 -17.88 5.89 -42.56
CA SER A 12 -18.43 5.70 -43.91
C SER A 12 -18.03 4.34 -44.52
N PRO A 13 -18.93 3.56 -45.14
CA PRO A 13 -18.54 2.42 -45.96
C PRO A 13 -18.58 2.76 -47.46
N ASN A 14 -17.44 2.50 -48.10
CA ASN A 14 -17.17 2.75 -49.51
C ASN A 14 -17.80 1.64 -50.37
N LYS A 15 -18.70 2.02 -51.29
CA LYS A 15 -19.26 1.16 -52.35
C LYS A 15 -18.18 0.86 -53.39
N ARG A 16 -17.99 -0.42 -53.72
CA ARG A 16 -17.47 -0.81 -55.05
C ARG A 16 -18.22 -2.00 -55.62
N ASP A 17 -19.05 -1.69 -56.61
CA ASP A 17 -19.51 -2.60 -57.64
C ASP A 17 -18.33 -3.17 -58.45
N ARG A 18 -18.38 -4.46 -58.77
CA ARG A 18 -17.78 -5.02 -59.99
C ARG A 18 -18.46 -6.34 -60.36
N LYS A 19 -19.38 -6.27 -61.33
CA LYS A 19 -19.75 -7.39 -62.20
C LYS A 19 -18.73 -7.49 -63.34
N GLY A 20 -18.34 -8.72 -63.67
CA GLY A 20 -17.53 -9.02 -64.84
C GLY A 20 -17.36 -10.53 -65.01
N GLN A 21 -18.37 -11.17 -65.60
CA GLN A 21 -18.27 -12.51 -66.17
C GLN A 21 -17.46 -12.46 -67.47
N GLY A 22 -16.57 -13.42 -67.71
CA GLY A 22 -15.87 -13.53 -68.98
C GLY A 22 -14.87 -14.69 -69.08
N GLN A 23 -15.36 -15.81 -69.58
CA GLN A 23 -14.67 -16.77 -70.47
C GLN A 23 -13.46 -17.60 -69.99
N MET A 24 -13.82 -18.85 -69.69
CA MET A 24 -13.13 -20.12 -69.93
C MET A 24 -12.14 -20.13 -71.12
N ARG A 25 -10.85 -20.42 -70.85
CA ARG A 25 -9.91 -21.11 -71.75
C ARG A 25 -8.99 -22.04 -70.96
N THR A 26 -8.78 -23.22 -71.55
CA THR A 26 -8.13 -24.46 -71.11
C THR A 26 -6.61 -24.37 -70.86
N PRO A 27 -6.00 -25.41 -70.25
CA PRO A 27 -4.77 -25.27 -69.48
C PRO A 27 -3.51 -25.44 -70.34
N VAL A 28 -2.51 -24.59 -70.09
CA VAL A 28 -1.13 -24.84 -70.50
C VAL A 28 -0.42 -25.52 -69.34
N ARG A 29 -0.20 -26.83 -69.46
CA ARG A 29 0.70 -27.58 -68.58
C ARG A 29 2.14 -27.17 -68.88
N CYS A 30 2.78 -26.47 -67.95
CA CYS A 30 4.24 -26.48 -67.81
C CYS A 30 4.61 -27.35 -66.61
N ARG A 31 4.89 -28.63 -66.90
CA ARG A 31 5.62 -29.50 -65.96
C ARG A 31 7.11 -29.16 -66.08
N ALA A 32 7.57 -28.16 -65.33
CA ALA A 32 8.99 -27.99 -65.02
C ALA A 32 9.18 -27.09 -63.79
N CYS A 33 9.59 -27.73 -62.69
CA CYS A 33 10.27 -27.14 -61.52
C CYS A 33 9.48 -26.25 -60.55
N GLU A 34 8.47 -26.84 -59.88
CA GLU A 34 8.15 -26.48 -58.49
C GLU A 34 9.33 -26.88 -57.56
N ARG A 35 10.31 -26.00 -57.38
CA ARG A 35 11.28 -26.08 -56.27
C ARG A 35 11.32 -24.83 -55.40
N GLY A 36 10.42 -23.86 -55.63
CA GLY A 36 10.41 -22.56 -54.94
C GLY A 36 9.34 -22.37 -53.86
N SER A 37 8.49 -23.36 -53.57
CA SER A 37 7.30 -23.14 -52.72
C SER A 37 7.33 -23.87 -51.37
N ALA A 38 7.91 -25.07 -51.29
CA ALA A 38 7.93 -25.86 -50.05
C ALA A 38 8.71 -25.18 -48.89
N LEU A 39 9.78 -24.47 -49.22
CA LEU A 39 10.66 -23.84 -48.23
C LEU A 39 9.98 -22.65 -47.52
N ILE A 40 9.11 -21.93 -48.23
CA ILE A 40 8.32 -20.81 -47.67
C ILE A 40 7.28 -21.34 -46.68
N TYR A 41 6.60 -22.45 -47.00
CA TYR A 41 5.63 -23.06 -46.08
C TYR A 41 6.28 -23.57 -44.80
N ILE A 42 7.50 -24.12 -44.88
CA ILE A 42 8.27 -24.55 -43.70
C ILE A 42 8.67 -23.33 -42.85
N LEU A 43 9.15 -22.24 -43.47
CA LEU A 43 9.53 -21.02 -42.75
C LEU A 43 8.33 -20.36 -42.04
N VAL A 44 7.18 -20.29 -42.70
CA VAL A 44 5.95 -19.76 -42.09
C VAL A 44 5.50 -20.65 -40.93
N ALA A 45 5.58 -21.97 -41.08
CA ALA A 45 5.24 -22.90 -40.00
C ALA A 45 6.18 -22.76 -38.79
N VAL A 46 7.49 -22.63 -39.00
CA VAL A 46 8.47 -22.42 -37.92
C VAL A 46 8.27 -21.05 -37.25
N ALA A 47 7.98 -20.00 -38.01
CA ALA A 47 7.69 -18.68 -37.45
C ALA A 47 6.41 -18.67 -36.60
N LEU A 48 5.36 -19.37 -37.03
CA LEU A 48 4.12 -19.51 -36.26
C LEU A 48 4.32 -20.36 -34.99
N LEU A 49 5.10 -21.44 -35.07
CA LEU A 49 5.48 -22.25 -33.91
C LEU A 49 6.30 -21.44 -32.90
N ALA A 50 7.28 -20.66 -33.38
CA ALA A 50 8.10 -19.79 -32.53
C ALA A 50 7.26 -18.70 -31.85
N ALA A 51 6.37 -18.03 -32.59
CA ALA A 51 5.46 -17.03 -32.05
C ALA A 51 4.52 -17.62 -30.99
N LEU A 52 4.02 -18.84 -31.22
CA LEU A 52 3.18 -19.54 -30.25
C LEU A 52 3.96 -19.91 -28.98
N THR A 53 5.22 -20.36 -29.09
CA THR A 53 6.06 -20.65 -27.93
C THR A 53 6.40 -19.40 -27.11
N VAL A 54 6.65 -18.25 -27.75
CA VAL A 54 6.87 -16.97 -27.04
C VAL A 54 5.59 -16.53 -26.32
N SER A 55 4.44 -16.66 -26.97
CA SER A 55 3.13 -16.35 -26.37
C SER A 55 2.79 -17.23 -25.15
N LEU A 56 3.39 -18.42 -25.06
CA LEU A 56 3.12 -19.41 -24.01
C LEU A 56 4.20 -19.46 -22.91
N MET A 57 5.40 -18.89 -23.12
CA MET A 57 6.48 -18.88 -22.12
C MET A 57 6.43 -17.68 -21.16
N GLU A 58 5.68 -16.61 -21.47
CA GLU A 58 5.55 -15.41 -20.63
C GLU A 58 4.39 -15.33 -19.61
N PRO A 59 3.32 -16.16 -19.62
CA PRO A 59 2.17 -15.90 -18.73
C PRO A 59 2.36 -16.38 -17.28
N ALA A 60 3.14 -17.43 -17.02
CA ALA A 60 3.20 -18.02 -15.68
C ALA A 60 3.92 -17.14 -14.64
N GLY A 61 5.02 -16.49 -15.04
CA GLY A 61 5.77 -15.59 -14.15
C GLY A 61 5.01 -14.29 -13.85
N GLN A 62 4.41 -13.69 -14.87
CA GLN A 62 3.64 -12.44 -14.72
C GLN A 62 2.35 -12.65 -13.92
N GLN A 63 1.67 -13.78 -14.11
CA GLN A 63 0.46 -14.12 -13.37
C GLN A 63 0.75 -14.36 -11.87
N SER A 64 1.86 -15.04 -11.54
CA SER A 64 2.27 -15.24 -10.14
C SER A 64 2.63 -13.91 -9.45
N GLN A 65 3.39 -13.05 -10.14
CA GLN A 65 3.73 -11.72 -9.63
C GLN A 65 2.50 -10.86 -9.39
N SER A 66 1.52 -10.85 -10.31
CA SER A 66 0.30 -10.06 -10.11
C SER A 66 -0.55 -10.57 -8.94
N GLN A 67 -0.59 -11.88 -8.72
CA GLN A 67 -1.29 -12.48 -7.59
C GLN A 67 -0.61 -12.11 -6.27
N ASN A 68 0.71 -12.25 -6.19
CA ASN A 68 1.48 -11.89 -4.99
C ASN A 68 1.34 -10.41 -4.64
N ALA A 69 1.42 -9.52 -5.64
CA ALA A 69 1.20 -8.09 -5.43
C ALA A 69 -0.21 -7.79 -4.90
N THR A 70 -1.22 -8.50 -5.42
CA THR A 70 -2.62 -8.32 -4.98
C THR A 70 -2.84 -8.85 -3.57
N ASN A 71 -2.20 -9.97 -3.20
CA ASN A 71 -2.28 -10.52 -1.86
C ASN A 71 -1.66 -9.57 -0.83
N ILE A 72 -0.43 -9.10 -1.07
CA ILE A 72 0.26 -8.14 -0.18
C ILE A 72 -0.52 -6.84 -0.08
N TYR A 73 -1.00 -6.30 -1.21
CA TYR A 73 -1.86 -5.13 -1.21
C TYR A 73 -3.08 -5.32 -0.31
N THR A 74 -3.82 -6.42 -0.48
CA THR A 74 -5.06 -6.68 0.28
C THR A 74 -4.78 -6.87 1.77
N GLU A 75 -3.67 -7.53 2.11
CA GLU A 75 -3.27 -7.76 3.50
C GLU A 75 -2.86 -6.46 4.19
N LEU A 76 -2.00 -5.66 3.56
CA LEU A 76 -1.60 -4.35 4.08
C LEU A 76 -2.80 -3.39 4.19
N ASP A 77 -3.65 -3.34 3.16
CA ASP A 77 -4.87 -2.52 3.15
C ASP A 77 -5.82 -2.90 4.31
N GLY A 78 -6.01 -4.20 4.52
CA GLY A 78 -6.80 -4.72 5.63
C GLY A 78 -6.21 -4.37 6.99
N GLN A 79 -4.88 -4.44 7.15
CA GLN A 79 -4.20 -4.08 8.39
C GLN A 79 -4.25 -2.57 8.67
N ILE A 80 -4.05 -1.72 7.66
CA ILE A 80 -4.23 -0.26 7.79
C ILE A 80 -5.65 0.04 8.26
N GLY A 81 -6.66 -0.51 7.59
CA GLY A 81 -8.07 -0.33 7.96
C GLY A 81 -8.36 -0.80 9.38
N PHE A 82 -7.80 -1.93 9.80
CA PHE A 82 -7.99 -2.47 11.15
C PHE A 82 -7.34 -1.60 12.23
N ILE A 83 -6.08 -1.17 12.04
CA ILE A 83 -5.36 -0.34 13.00
C ILE A 83 -6.04 1.03 13.14
N THR A 84 -6.31 1.69 12.02
CA THR A 84 -6.94 3.02 11.99
C THR A 84 -8.35 3.00 12.59
N SER A 85 -9.13 1.95 12.33
CA SER A 85 -10.46 1.79 12.94
C SER A 85 -10.36 1.62 14.46
N ALA A 86 -9.40 0.81 14.93
CA ALA A 86 -9.18 0.63 16.36
C ALA A 86 -8.77 1.95 17.03
N ILE A 87 -7.88 2.73 16.40
CA ILE A 87 -7.44 4.04 16.90
C ILE A 87 -8.62 5.01 16.92
N SER A 88 -9.45 5.01 15.87
CA SER A 88 -10.64 5.87 15.81
C SER A 88 -11.64 5.53 16.92
N GLU A 89 -11.90 4.24 17.16
CA GLU A 89 -12.77 3.79 18.25
C GLU A 89 -12.23 4.23 19.61
N CYS A 90 -10.92 4.11 19.80
CA CYS A 90 -10.23 4.54 21.00
C CYS A 90 -10.41 6.04 21.27
N VAL A 91 -10.14 6.87 20.26
CA VAL A 91 -10.32 8.34 20.28
C VAL A 91 -11.77 8.71 20.61
N LEU A 92 -12.74 8.01 20.03
CA LEU A 92 -14.17 8.29 20.25
C LEU A 92 -14.65 7.84 21.63
N THR A 93 -14.06 6.79 22.19
CA THR A 93 -14.43 6.25 23.51
C THR A 93 -13.81 7.09 24.64
N HIS A 94 -12.63 7.68 24.39
CA HIS A 94 -11.86 8.41 25.38
C HIS A 94 -11.49 9.83 24.91
N PRO A 95 -12.48 10.71 24.65
CA PRO A 95 -12.22 12.02 24.07
C PRO A 95 -11.48 12.97 25.03
N ASP A 96 -11.69 12.87 26.34
CA ASP A 96 -11.02 13.75 27.31
C ASP A 96 -9.73 13.16 27.91
N GLN A 97 -9.27 11.99 27.41
CA GLN A 97 -7.97 11.35 27.68
C GLN A 97 -7.56 11.26 29.17
N ASP A 98 -6.36 10.77 29.48
CA ASP A 98 -5.82 10.89 30.83
C ASP A 98 -5.43 12.36 31.11
N SER A 99 -5.91 12.89 32.24
CA SER A 99 -5.66 14.28 32.66
C SER A 99 -4.20 14.61 32.97
N GLU A 100 -3.37 13.58 33.16
CA GLU A 100 -1.93 13.73 33.46
C GLU A 100 -1.07 13.75 32.19
N LEU A 101 -1.64 13.48 31.01
CA LEU A 101 -0.93 13.59 29.73
C LEU A 101 -0.69 15.05 29.36
N THR A 102 0.53 15.36 28.93
CA THR A 102 0.88 16.68 28.40
C THR A 102 1.20 16.61 26.91
N SER A 103 1.45 17.77 26.30
CA SER A 103 1.88 17.84 24.90
C SER A 103 3.27 17.23 24.64
N ALA A 104 4.02 16.85 25.69
CA ALA A 104 5.29 16.17 25.54
C ALA A 104 5.09 14.69 25.18
N GLU A 105 4.22 13.99 25.91
CA GLU A 105 3.88 12.58 25.70
C GLU A 105 2.92 12.41 24.52
N GLN A 106 1.99 13.36 24.37
CA GLN A 106 0.88 13.27 23.42
C GLN A 106 0.74 14.54 22.58
N LYS A 107 1.54 14.65 21.52
CA LYS A 107 1.53 15.83 20.63
C LYS A 107 0.24 16.02 19.84
N ASN A 108 -0.50 14.94 19.62
CA ASN A 108 -1.78 14.96 18.91
C ASN A 108 -2.86 14.33 19.79
N ALA A 109 -3.36 15.07 20.77
CA ALA A 109 -4.55 14.69 21.51
C ALA A 109 -5.77 14.61 20.55
N PRO A 110 -6.69 13.63 20.73
CA PRO A 110 -6.70 12.56 21.73
C PRO A 110 -6.15 11.22 21.18
N TYR A 111 -5.19 11.23 20.26
CA TYR A 111 -4.65 9.99 19.67
C TYR A 111 -3.73 9.26 20.65
N PRO A 112 -3.63 7.92 20.57
CA PRO A 112 -2.76 7.12 21.43
C PRO A 112 -1.34 7.68 21.59
N ILE A 113 -0.77 7.53 22.78
CA ILE A 113 0.66 7.83 23.02
C ILE A 113 1.55 6.72 22.43
N ASN A 114 2.82 7.04 22.20
CA ASN A 114 3.77 6.07 21.67
C ASN A 114 3.97 4.93 22.68
N PRO A 115 3.94 3.64 22.29
CA PRO A 115 4.05 2.53 23.24
C PRO A 115 5.31 2.52 24.11
N SER A 116 6.43 3.02 23.58
CA SER A 116 7.71 3.12 24.29
C SER A 116 7.85 4.39 25.15
N ASP A 117 6.80 5.21 25.29
CA ASP A 117 6.84 6.44 26.07
C ASP A 117 7.02 6.14 27.59
N PRO A 118 8.02 6.75 28.27
CA PRO A 118 8.29 6.53 29.69
C PRO A 118 7.17 7.00 30.63
N TYR A 119 6.16 7.72 30.12
CA TYR A 119 4.95 8.05 30.86
C TYR A 119 4.30 6.82 31.49
N PHE A 120 4.32 5.67 30.81
CA PHE A 120 3.74 4.44 31.38
C PHE A 120 4.46 3.99 32.66
N ASP A 121 5.79 4.18 32.74
CA ASP A 121 6.55 3.87 33.96
C ASP A 121 6.32 4.90 35.06
N SER A 122 6.31 6.19 34.70
CA SER A 122 6.14 7.28 35.68
C SER A 122 4.78 7.21 36.37
N GLN A 123 3.77 6.75 35.64
CA GLN A 123 2.42 6.53 36.15
C GLN A 123 2.19 5.16 36.77
N SER A 124 3.18 4.26 36.72
CA SER A 124 3.02 2.87 37.18
C SER A 124 1.88 2.14 36.45
N ALA A 125 1.70 2.42 35.16
CA ALA A 125 0.73 1.75 34.32
C ALA A 125 1.11 0.26 34.16
N ASP A 126 0.12 -0.62 34.13
CA ASP A 126 0.31 -2.06 33.91
C ASP A 126 -0.33 -2.48 32.57
N PRO A 127 0.43 -3.02 31.59
CA PRO A 127 1.89 -3.21 31.63
C PRO A 127 2.68 -1.91 31.59
N LEU A 128 3.91 -1.93 32.08
CA LEU A 128 4.88 -0.82 31.96
C LEU A 128 5.19 -0.50 30.49
N THR A 129 6.05 0.49 30.26
CA THR A 129 6.51 0.91 28.91
C THR A 129 6.88 -0.28 28.02
N ASP A 130 6.46 -0.25 26.76
CA ASP A 130 6.75 -1.30 25.79
C ASP A 130 8.17 -1.17 25.19
N PRO A 131 8.80 -2.26 24.72
CA PRO A 131 10.19 -2.24 24.24
C PRO A 131 10.39 -1.46 22.94
N ASP A 132 9.32 -1.25 22.18
CA ASP A 132 9.31 -0.57 20.89
C ASP A 132 7.92 0.02 20.61
N ASP A 133 7.83 0.83 19.56
CA ASP A 133 6.58 1.48 19.13
C ASP A 133 5.75 0.61 18.17
N SER A 134 5.86 -0.72 18.24
CA SER A 134 5.04 -1.59 17.38
C SER A 134 3.55 -1.33 17.59
N ALA A 135 2.78 -1.31 16.50
CA ALA A 135 1.35 -1.03 16.51
C ALA A 135 0.54 -2.01 17.38
N LYS A 136 1.04 -3.24 17.55
CA LYS A 136 0.46 -4.25 18.47
C LYS A 136 0.45 -3.82 19.94
N TYR A 137 1.29 -2.86 20.31
CA TYR A 137 1.42 -2.32 21.67
C TYR A 137 0.68 -0.99 21.86
N ILE A 138 -0.06 -0.50 20.86
CA ILE A 138 -0.83 0.73 21.00
C ILE A 138 -1.87 0.58 22.12
N ARG A 139 -1.97 1.61 22.95
CA ARG A 139 -2.86 1.70 24.11
C ARG A 139 -3.70 2.95 24.00
N CYS A 140 -4.92 2.88 24.52
CA CYS A 140 -5.75 4.08 24.58
C CYS A 140 -5.17 5.10 25.56
N PRO A 141 -5.39 6.41 25.32
CA PRO A 141 -4.85 7.46 26.17
C PRO A 141 -5.53 7.55 27.54
N GLY A 142 -6.33 6.57 27.97
CA GLY A 142 -6.93 6.49 29.30
C GLY A 142 -8.28 7.21 29.43
N ASN A 143 -8.95 7.04 30.57
CA ASN A 143 -10.26 7.65 30.85
C ASN A 143 -10.12 8.81 31.85
N PRO A 144 -10.57 10.03 31.50
CA PRO A 144 -10.49 11.24 32.34
C PRO A 144 -11.28 11.17 33.66
N GLY A 145 -12.18 10.20 33.81
CA GLY A 145 -13.15 10.12 34.92
C GLY A 145 -13.00 8.92 35.85
N GLY A 146 -11.94 8.12 35.72
CA GLY A 146 -11.71 7.04 36.69
C GLY A 146 -11.53 7.62 38.10
N THR A 147 -11.88 6.84 39.13
CA THR A 147 -11.46 7.13 40.52
C THR A 147 -10.58 5.98 41.07
N GLY A 148 -9.42 6.31 41.67
CA GLY A 148 -8.46 5.34 42.26
C GLY A 148 -7.16 5.12 41.47
N SER A 149 -6.31 4.18 41.92
CA SER A 149 -5.03 3.78 41.28
C SER A 149 -5.18 3.03 39.95
N ASN A 150 -6.41 2.94 39.43
CA ASN A 150 -6.79 2.11 38.27
C ASN A 150 -7.47 2.96 37.18
N ASN A 151 -7.23 4.28 37.15
CA ASN A 151 -7.89 5.20 36.19
C ASN A 151 -7.13 5.36 34.88
N GLN A 152 -5.94 4.81 34.84
CA GLN A 152 -5.00 4.82 33.74
C GLN A 152 -5.18 3.53 32.95
N ASP A 153 -6.40 3.19 32.54
CA ASP A 153 -6.67 1.94 31.81
C ASP A 153 -6.17 2.05 30.36
N HIS A 154 -4.88 2.37 30.22
CA HIS A 154 -4.05 2.27 29.03
C HIS A 154 -3.89 0.81 28.61
N ALA A 155 -5.01 0.07 28.62
CA ALA A 155 -5.09 -1.26 28.09
C ALA A 155 -4.69 -1.25 26.62
N ARG A 156 -3.97 -2.29 26.24
CA ARG A 156 -3.61 -2.50 24.84
C ARG A 156 -4.86 -2.67 24.02
N MET A 157 -4.90 -1.96 22.90
CA MET A 157 -5.99 -2.05 21.95
C MET A 157 -6.04 -3.40 21.26
N PHE A 158 -4.90 -4.08 21.14
CA PHE A 158 -4.77 -5.39 20.52
C PHE A 158 -4.35 -6.45 21.57
N ALA A 159 -5.30 -6.91 22.36
CA ALA A 159 -5.08 -7.92 23.38
C ALA A 159 -6.35 -8.77 23.62
N GLY A 160 -6.19 -9.87 24.36
CA GLY A 160 -7.32 -10.73 24.74
C GLY A 160 -8.41 -10.01 25.53
N THR A 161 -8.06 -8.95 26.26
CA THR A 161 -9.01 -8.11 27.03
C THR A 161 -9.86 -7.23 26.13
N SER A 162 -9.33 -6.71 25.02
CA SER A 162 -10.08 -5.93 24.04
C SER A 162 -10.85 -6.80 23.03
N GLY A 163 -10.53 -8.10 22.97
CA GLY A 163 -11.07 -9.03 21.97
C GLY A 163 -10.56 -8.77 20.54
N LYS A 164 -9.64 -7.82 20.37
CA LYS A 164 -9.03 -7.46 19.09
C LYS A 164 -7.61 -7.99 19.05
N PHE A 165 -7.25 -8.61 17.93
CA PHE A 165 -5.89 -9.10 17.71
C PHE A 165 -5.42 -8.55 16.38
N LEU A 166 -4.32 -7.80 16.41
CA LEU A 166 -3.65 -7.38 15.20
C LEU A 166 -3.13 -8.64 14.49
N PRO A 167 -3.51 -8.88 13.22
CA PRO A 167 -2.90 -9.96 12.45
C PRO A 167 -1.37 -9.81 12.45
N PRO A 168 -0.62 -10.91 12.32
CA PRO A 168 0.83 -10.81 12.16
C PRO A 168 1.16 -9.93 10.95
N ALA A 169 2.29 -9.24 10.98
CA ALA A 169 2.76 -8.49 9.83
C ALA A 169 2.86 -9.42 8.60
N PRO A 170 2.58 -8.92 7.38
CA PRO A 170 2.66 -9.73 6.19
C PRO A 170 4.07 -10.31 6.05
N GLN A 171 4.16 -11.52 5.49
CA GLN A 171 5.46 -12.15 5.28
C GLN A 171 6.36 -11.21 4.47
N MET A 172 7.64 -11.12 4.87
CA MET A 172 8.66 -10.22 4.30
C MET A 172 8.67 -8.79 4.84
N PHE A 173 7.73 -8.41 5.71
CA PHE A 173 7.71 -7.10 6.34
C PHE A 173 8.07 -7.17 7.82
N ASN A 174 8.56 -6.06 8.34
CA ASN A 174 8.65 -5.84 9.78
C ASN A 174 7.26 -5.57 10.36
N ASP A 175 7.17 -5.55 11.69
CA ASP A 175 5.95 -5.10 12.37
C ASP A 175 5.63 -3.65 12.00
N TRP A 176 4.34 -3.31 12.00
CA TRP A 176 3.91 -1.91 11.90
C TRP A 176 4.46 -1.13 13.09
N GLU A 177 5.05 0.03 12.86
CA GLU A 177 5.45 0.99 13.87
C GLU A 177 4.43 2.14 13.94
N TYR A 178 4.07 2.55 15.14
CA TYR A 178 3.20 3.68 15.41
C TYR A 178 4.03 4.93 15.75
N TYR A 179 3.52 6.09 15.36
CA TYR A 179 4.11 7.37 15.69
C TYR A 179 3.02 8.39 15.99
N ASN A 180 3.15 9.06 17.13
CA ASN A 180 2.42 10.27 17.50
C ASN A 180 3.43 11.35 17.91
N GLY A 181 3.66 12.34 17.04
CA GLY A 181 4.67 13.38 17.28
C GLY A 181 4.37 14.70 16.59
N ALA A 182 5.39 15.53 16.38
CA ALA A 182 5.24 16.88 15.84
C ALA A 182 4.61 16.90 14.43
N ASP A 183 4.84 15.85 13.65
CA ASP A 183 4.39 15.74 12.26
C ASP A 183 2.93 15.28 12.14
N GLY A 184 2.36 14.79 13.23
CA GLY A 184 1.03 14.20 13.26
C GLY A 184 1.06 12.78 13.79
N VAL A 185 0.16 11.95 13.27
CA VAL A 185 -0.02 10.56 13.70
C VAL A 185 0.09 9.66 12.48
N ALA A 186 0.97 8.66 12.55
CA ALA A 186 1.22 7.74 11.45
C ALA A 186 1.43 6.31 11.91
N ILE A 187 1.24 5.39 10.96
CA ILE A 187 1.76 4.04 11.04
C ILE A 187 2.71 3.81 9.87
N THR A 188 3.81 3.11 10.11
CA THR A 188 4.83 2.82 9.11
C THR A 188 5.13 1.34 9.09
N ILE A 189 5.35 0.77 7.92
CA ILE A 189 5.86 -0.58 7.75
C ILE A 189 7.05 -0.55 6.79
N ALA A 190 8.03 -1.41 7.05
CA ALA A 190 9.26 -1.46 6.26
C ALA A 190 9.59 -2.89 5.84
N THR A 191 10.32 -3.00 4.73
CA THR A 191 10.92 -4.26 4.27
C THR A 191 12.25 -3.99 3.58
N ASP A 192 13.19 -4.92 3.75
CA ASP A 192 14.49 -4.98 3.08
C ASP A 192 14.43 -5.78 1.76
N LYS A 193 13.24 -6.29 1.40
CA LYS A 193 13.06 -7.14 0.24
C LYS A 193 12.87 -6.32 -1.04
N THR A 194 13.42 -6.84 -2.13
CA THR A 194 13.56 -6.13 -3.42
C THR A 194 12.66 -6.70 -4.52
N ASP A 195 11.72 -7.57 -4.16
CA ASP A 195 10.81 -8.18 -5.12
C ASP A 195 9.88 -7.14 -5.77
N SER A 196 9.76 -7.17 -7.11
CA SER A 196 8.96 -6.20 -7.88
C SER A 196 7.47 -6.20 -7.54
N TYR A 197 6.94 -7.30 -7.00
CA TYR A 197 5.54 -7.38 -6.57
C TYR A 197 5.28 -6.55 -5.30
N ILE A 198 6.30 -6.29 -4.47
CA ILE A 198 6.20 -5.41 -3.29
C ILE A 198 6.04 -3.96 -3.73
N GLU A 199 6.88 -3.51 -4.67
CA GLU A 199 6.77 -2.17 -5.26
C GLU A 199 5.40 -1.97 -5.89
N THR A 200 4.89 -2.98 -6.61
CA THR A 200 3.56 -2.93 -7.22
C THR A 200 2.46 -2.82 -6.16
N ALA A 201 2.58 -3.52 -5.03
CA ALA A 201 1.62 -3.44 -3.94
C ALA A 201 1.64 -2.06 -3.27
N PHE A 202 2.83 -1.54 -2.97
CA PHE A 202 3.03 -0.20 -2.42
C PHE A 202 2.56 0.90 -3.36
N ALA A 203 2.81 0.80 -4.67
CA ALA A 203 2.29 1.74 -5.65
C ALA A 203 0.75 1.74 -5.65
N ARG A 204 0.10 0.58 -5.56
CA ARG A 204 -1.36 0.49 -5.47
C ARG A 204 -1.93 1.05 -4.16
N LEU A 205 -1.25 0.82 -3.03
CA LEU A 205 -1.63 1.43 -1.75
C LEU A 205 -1.46 2.94 -1.80
N ASN A 206 -0.31 3.40 -2.31
CA ASN A 206 -0.05 4.81 -2.55
C ASN A 206 -1.19 5.37 -3.40
N ASP A 207 -1.46 4.83 -4.59
CA ASP A 207 -2.55 5.26 -5.47
C ASP A 207 -3.92 5.32 -4.76
N LYS A 208 -4.23 4.36 -3.88
CA LYS A 208 -5.48 4.36 -3.11
C LYS A 208 -5.58 5.52 -2.12
N TYR A 209 -4.48 5.84 -1.45
CA TYR A 209 -4.38 6.85 -0.39
C TYR A 209 -3.72 8.16 -0.87
N SER A 210 -3.50 8.27 -2.19
CA SER A 210 -2.36 8.97 -2.84
C SER A 210 -2.33 10.48 -2.74
N GLN A 211 -3.39 11.12 -2.29
CA GLN A 211 -3.35 12.56 -2.27
C GLN A 211 -2.66 13.06 -1.01
N CYS A 212 -2.98 12.60 0.20
CA CYS A 212 -2.43 13.21 1.43
C CYS A 212 -2.27 12.27 2.63
N GLU A 213 -2.52 10.97 2.47
CA GLU A 213 -2.55 10.05 3.60
C GLU A 213 -1.45 9.00 3.54
N ALA A 214 -0.73 8.86 2.43
CA ALA A 214 0.30 7.84 2.33
C ALA A 214 1.47 8.25 1.44
N GLU A 215 2.62 7.64 1.71
CA GLU A 215 3.80 7.74 0.87
C GLU A 215 4.62 6.45 0.85
N VAL A 216 5.34 6.28 -0.25
CA VAL A 216 6.35 5.23 -0.43
C VAL A 216 7.72 5.88 -0.37
N ILE A 217 8.53 5.47 0.59
CA ILE A 217 9.88 5.99 0.84
C ILE A 217 10.88 4.90 0.48
N ASP A 218 11.52 5.04 -0.67
CA ASP A 218 12.50 4.07 -1.16
C ASP A 218 13.94 4.49 -0.82
N GLN A 219 14.55 3.81 0.15
CA GLN A 219 15.94 4.01 0.56
C GLN A 219 16.84 2.81 0.22
N ARG A 220 16.42 1.94 -0.70
CA ARG A 220 17.18 0.72 -1.06
C ARG A 220 18.53 1.01 -1.69
N SER A 221 18.64 2.13 -2.41
CA SER A 221 19.87 2.57 -3.08
C SER A 221 20.48 3.85 -2.47
N ALA A 222 19.95 4.30 -1.34
CA ALA A 222 20.31 5.56 -0.70
C ALA A 222 20.69 5.35 0.78
N GLY A 223 21.07 6.43 1.47
CA GLY A 223 21.31 6.40 2.92
C GLY A 223 20.00 6.33 3.70
N SER A 224 20.08 6.09 5.01
CA SER A 224 18.90 6.20 5.87
C SER A 224 18.32 7.61 5.79
N LEU A 225 17.00 7.70 5.71
CA LEU A 225 16.26 8.97 5.69
C LEU A 225 15.44 9.08 6.96
N ASN A 226 15.59 10.19 7.71
CA ASN A 226 14.68 10.50 8.79
C ASN A 226 13.33 10.86 8.19
N ILE A 227 12.30 10.16 8.64
CA ILE A 227 10.95 10.32 8.14
C ILE A 227 10.11 11.16 9.11
N THR A 228 10.54 11.34 10.36
CA THR A 228 9.93 12.29 11.31
C THR A 228 10.87 13.47 11.59
N SER A 229 10.31 14.60 12.03
CA SER A 229 11.03 15.83 12.37
C SER A 229 11.41 15.92 13.86
N ASP A 230 10.93 14.99 14.68
CA ASP A 230 11.17 14.99 16.11
C ASP A 230 11.50 13.59 16.67
N VAL A 231 12.07 13.64 17.87
CA VAL A 231 12.27 12.49 18.75
C VAL A 231 11.14 12.51 19.77
N THR A 232 10.29 11.49 19.77
CA THR A 232 9.24 11.31 20.77
C THR A 232 9.84 10.77 22.08
N PRO A 233 9.22 11.03 23.24
CA PRO A 233 9.67 10.40 24.49
C PRO A 233 9.72 8.88 24.33
N GLY A 234 10.74 8.24 24.93
CA GLY A 234 11.00 6.81 24.75
C GLY A 234 11.88 6.46 23.55
N SER A 235 11.96 7.33 22.55
CA SER A 235 12.81 7.13 21.37
C SER A 235 14.22 7.71 21.59
N SER A 236 15.25 7.02 21.08
CA SER A 236 16.64 7.49 21.11
C SER A 236 17.02 8.37 19.91
N SER A 237 16.20 8.40 18.86
CA SER A 237 16.42 9.14 17.63
C SER A 237 15.10 9.36 16.89
N GLU A 238 15.13 10.24 15.88
CA GLU A 238 14.02 10.38 14.93
C GLU A 238 13.73 9.03 14.26
N ARG A 239 12.48 8.81 13.88
CA ARG A 239 12.09 7.63 13.11
C ARG A 239 12.71 7.75 11.73
N SER A 240 13.26 6.67 11.21
CA SER A 240 13.94 6.66 9.93
C SER A 240 13.55 5.46 9.08
N CYS A 241 13.48 5.68 7.76
CA CYS A 241 13.52 4.59 6.81
C CYS A 241 14.99 4.23 6.61
N ALA A 242 15.41 3.09 7.15
CA ALA A 242 16.81 2.68 7.12
C ALA A 242 17.31 2.41 5.70
N SER A 243 18.60 2.64 5.46
CA SER A 243 19.27 2.27 4.21
C SER A 243 19.05 0.80 3.87
N GLY A 244 18.75 0.50 2.61
CA GLY A 244 18.44 -0.85 2.16
C GLY A 244 16.96 -1.23 2.25
N ASN A 245 16.11 -0.38 2.85
CA ASN A 245 14.67 -0.63 2.99
C ASN A 245 13.82 0.21 2.04
N ILE A 246 12.64 -0.31 1.76
CA ILE A 246 11.50 0.48 1.29
C ILE A 246 10.47 0.54 2.42
N CYS A 247 10.00 1.74 2.72
CA CYS A 247 9.03 2.00 3.77
C CYS A 247 7.73 2.51 3.17
N PHE A 248 6.61 2.03 3.69
CA PHE A 248 5.30 2.59 3.41
C PHE A 248 4.79 3.24 4.69
N ARG A 249 4.40 4.50 4.60
CA ARG A 249 3.83 5.24 5.72
C ARG A 249 2.41 5.66 5.38
N TYR A 250 1.53 5.49 6.35
CA TYR A 250 0.16 5.96 6.33
C TYR A 250 -0.07 6.97 7.47
N TRP A 251 -0.46 8.18 7.13
CA TRP A 251 -0.84 9.26 8.03
C TRP A 251 -2.32 9.13 8.42
N ILE A 252 -2.56 8.99 9.72
CA ILE A 252 -3.89 9.09 10.33
C ILE A 252 -4.24 10.57 10.53
N VAL A 253 -3.23 11.37 10.91
CA VAL A 253 -3.28 12.83 10.95
C VAL A 253 -2.00 13.33 10.32
N LEU A 254 -2.11 14.12 9.25
CA LEU A 254 -0.99 14.83 8.65
C LEU A 254 -1.01 16.29 9.12
N LYS A 255 0.14 16.80 9.57
CA LYS A 255 0.33 18.23 9.85
C LYS A 255 1.26 18.86 8.83
N SER A 256 1.17 20.18 8.65
CA SER A 256 2.05 20.94 7.76
C SER A 256 3.53 20.89 8.12
N THR A 257 3.87 20.41 9.31
CA THR A 257 5.25 20.19 9.79
C THR A 257 5.83 18.86 9.32
N ALA A 258 5.00 17.96 8.80
CA ALA A 258 5.41 16.63 8.41
C ALA A 258 6.46 16.65 7.29
N VAL A 259 7.44 15.77 7.44
CA VAL A 259 8.37 15.43 6.36
C VAL A 259 7.63 14.49 5.40
N HIS A 260 6.79 15.06 4.55
CA HIS A 260 5.98 14.35 3.56
C HIS A 260 6.27 14.90 2.17
N VAL A 261 6.39 14.03 1.16
CA VAL A 261 6.53 14.49 -0.23
C VAL A 261 5.15 14.80 -0.78
N ASP A 262 4.64 15.99 -0.45
CA ASP A 262 3.36 16.48 -0.93
C ASP A 262 3.37 16.66 -2.46
N THR A 263 2.36 16.09 -3.13
CA THR A 263 1.78 16.76 -4.30
C THR A 263 1.15 18.08 -3.82
N PRO A 264 1.28 19.20 -4.55
CA PRO A 264 1.09 20.58 -4.04
C PRO A 264 -0.31 20.97 -3.49
N ASP A 265 -1.23 20.04 -3.27
CA ASP A 265 -2.62 20.29 -2.89
C ASP A 265 -3.05 19.57 -1.57
N CYS A 266 -2.13 19.23 -0.67
CA CYS A 266 -2.50 18.72 0.64
C CYS A 266 -2.79 19.81 1.67
N PRO A 267 -3.94 19.73 2.39
CA PRO A 267 -4.39 20.75 3.32
C PRO A 267 -3.57 20.82 4.62
#